data_AF-A0A2T3XXK4-F1
#
_entry.id   AF-A0A2T3XXK4-F1
#
_cell.length_a   1.000
_cell.length_b   1.000
_cell.length_c   1.000
_cell.angle_alpha   90.00
_cell.angle_beta   90.00
_cell.angle_gamma   90.00
#
_symmetry.space_group_name_H-M   'P 1'
#
loop_
_entity.id
_entity.type
_entity.pdbx_description
1 polymer ?
#
loop_
_entity_poly.entity_id
_entity_poly.type
_entity_poly.pdbx_seq_one_letter_code
_entity_poly.pdbx_strand_id
1 'polypeptide(L)'
;MCGSAGALVQIIFILEYALIMIRKMRLSILINVLFIGALAMSVTSCSFATRGYDAPALTCEQRLELARGLNEWAGDNFDRAYSTSGDITGAMVQFYLIKQNAPSPYAESFNENHKKARWNLVMAKRQGCDVSSYPLLPIHEFKRRLRRMKDAQSR
;
A
#
# COMPACT_ATOMS: atom_id res chain seq x y z
N MET A 1 52.21 1.76 -55.86
CA MET A 1 51.31 0.62 -55.62
C MET A 1 51.24 0.37 -54.12
N CYS A 2 50.20 0.84 -53.44
CA CYS A 2 49.85 0.47 -52.06
C CYS A 2 48.40 0.90 -51.83
N GLY A 3 47.53 0.00 -51.38
CA GLY A 3 46.19 0.36 -50.89
C GLY A 3 45.05 -0.51 -51.40
N SER A 4 44.97 -1.77 -50.97
CA SER A 4 43.74 -2.57 -51.11
C SER A 4 43.50 -3.59 -49.99
N ALA A 5 44.46 -3.79 -49.07
CA ALA A 5 44.32 -4.75 -47.98
C ALA A 5 43.47 -4.24 -46.78
N GLY A 6 43.37 -2.92 -46.57
CA GLY A 6 42.67 -2.36 -45.40
C GLY A 6 41.14 -2.46 -45.46
N ALA A 7 40.55 -2.35 -46.66
CA ALA A 7 39.10 -2.34 -46.81
C ALA A 7 38.45 -3.72 -46.56
N LEU A 8 39.15 -4.81 -46.90
CA LEU A 8 38.66 -6.17 -46.72
C LEU A 8 38.57 -6.57 -45.25
N VAL A 9 39.54 -6.17 -44.42
CA VAL A 9 39.54 -6.46 -42.98
C VAL A 9 38.37 -5.76 -42.30
N GLN A 10 38.11 -4.51 -42.65
CA GLN A 10 37.03 -3.72 -42.03
C GLN A 10 35.63 -4.25 -42.38
N ILE A 11 35.42 -4.78 -43.59
CA ILE A 11 34.16 -5.41 -44.00
C ILE A 11 33.91 -6.72 -43.23
N ILE A 12 34.95 -7.53 -43.00
CA ILE A 12 34.84 -8.79 -42.24
C ILE A 12 34.41 -8.50 -40.79
N PHE A 13 35.03 -7.51 -40.14
CA PHE A 13 34.64 -7.12 -38.78
C PHE A 13 33.18 -6.63 -38.69
N ILE A 14 32.70 -5.85 -39.67
CA ILE A 14 31.31 -5.37 -39.68
C ILE A 14 30.32 -6.54 -39.86
N LEU A 15 30.64 -7.50 -40.72
CA LEU A 15 29.80 -8.69 -40.94
C LEU A 15 29.74 -9.60 -39.72
N GLU A 16 30.85 -9.82 -39.01
CA GLU A 16 30.86 -10.60 -37.78
C GLU A 16 30.06 -9.92 -36.66
N TYR A 17 30.22 -8.61 -36.48
CA TYR A 17 29.44 -7.86 -35.50
C TYR A 17 27.93 -7.87 -35.81
N ALA A 18 27.54 -7.75 -37.08
CA ALA A 18 26.14 -7.82 -37.49
C ALA A 18 25.54 -9.22 -37.23
N LEU A 19 26.29 -10.29 -37.51
CA LEU A 19 25.88 -11.67 -37.22
C LEU A 19 25.72 -11.94 -35.72
N ILE A 20 26.63 -11.42 -34.88
CA ILE A 20 26.55 -11.52 -33.41
C ILE A 20 25.32 -10.77 -32.87
N MET A 21 25.03 -9.58 -33.39
CA MET A 21 23.86 -8.78 -33.01
C MET A 21 22.54 -9.45 -33.39
N ILE A 22 22.44 -10.02 -34.61
CA ILE A 22 21.24 -10.74 -35.06
C ILE A 22 21.00 -11.99 -34.21
N ARG A 23 22.06 -12.71 -33.80
CA ARG A 23 21.95 -13.88 -32.91
C ARG A 23 21.45 -13.50 -31.51
N LYS A 24 21.95 -12.41 -30.91
CA LYS A 24 21.47 -11.94 -29.59
C LYS A 24 20.02 -11.45 -29.62
N MET A 25 19.61 -10.77 -30.70
CA MET A 25 18.25 -10.22 -30.82
C MET A 25 17.19 -11.32 -30.97
N ARG A 26 17.50 -12.41 -31.69
CA ARG A 26 16.60 -13.57 -31.81
C ARG A 26 16.46 -14.37 -30.51
N LEU A 27 17.53 -14.44 -29.71
CA LEU A 27 17.51 -15.15 -28.42
C LEU A 27 16.66 -14.43 -27.37
N SER A 28 16.69 -13.09 -27.34
CA SER A 28 15.90 -12.30 -26.38
C SER A 28 14.39 -12.33 -26.70
N ILE A 29 14.02 -12.37 -27.99
CA ILE A 29 12.61 -12.48 -28.41
C ILE A 29 12.06 -13.89 -28.10
N LEU A 30 12.85 -14.95 -28.28
CA LEU A 30 12.44 -16.32 -27.93
C LEU A 30 12.25 -16.52 -26.42
N ILE A 31 13.10 -15.90 -25.57
CA ILE A 31 12.97 -15.98 -24.11
C ILE A 31 11.70 -15.26 -23.62
N ASN A 32 11.37 -14.09 -24.20
CA ASN A 32 10.16 -13.35 -23.81
C ASN A 32 8.86 -14.04 -24.25
N VAL A 33 8.84 -14.75 -25.39
CA VAL A 33 7.66 -15.50 -25.83
C VAL A 33 7.44 -16.78 -25.00
N LEU A 34 8.52 -17.44 -24.55
CA LEU A 34 8.44 -18.60 -23.64
C LEU A 34 7.96 -18.23 -22.23
N PHE A 35 8.29 -17.02 -21.73
CA PHE A 35 7.80 -16.56 -20.43
C PHE A 35 6.31 -16.16 -20.43
N ILE A 36 5.76 -15.71 -21.56
CA ILE A 36 4.34 -15.30 -21.66
C ILE A 36 3.42 -16.52 -21.87
N GLY A 37 3.91 -17.62 -22.47
CA GLY A 37 3.13 -18.83 -22.72
C GLY A 37 2.90 -19.73 -21.50
N ALA A 38 3.77 -19.68 -20.48
CA ALA A 38 3.68 -20.53 -19.29
C ALA A 38 2.80 -19.95 -18.16
N LEU A 39 2.35 -18.69 -18.28
CA LEU A 39 1.55 -18.00 -17.26
C LEU A 39 0.02 -18.01 -17.53
N ALA A 40 -0.45 -18.80 -18.50
CA ALA A 40 -1.86 -18.87 -18.88
C ALA A 40 -2.65 -20.00 -18.21
N MET A 41 -2.03 -20.84 -17.36
CA MET A 41 -2.70 -21.99 -16.75
C MET A 41 -2.39 -22.15 -15.26
N SER A 42 -2.83 -21.19 -14.43
CA SER A 42 -3.05 -21.40 -12.97
C SER A 42 -3.65 -20.16 -12.30
N VAL A 43 -4.61 -19.48 -12.93
CA VAL A 43 -5.61 -18.72 -12.17
C VAL A 43 -6.80 -19.63 -11.89
N THR A 44 -6.54 -20.71 -11.15
CA THR A 44 -7.59 -21.34 -10.34
C THR A 44 -7.98 -20.27 -9.34
N SER A 45 -9.00 -19.50 -9.69
CA SER A 45 -9.70 -18.63 -8.77
C SER A 45 -10.13 -19.51 -7.60
N CYS A 46 -9.36 -19.49 -6.51
CA CYS A 46 -9.95 -19.69 -5.20
C CYS A 46 -10.96 -18.55 -5.08
N SER A 47 -12.20 -18.84 -5.50
CA SER A 47 -13.36 -18.15 -5.00
C SER A 47 -13.26 -18.33 -3.50
N PHE A 48 -12.61 -17.38 -2.83
CA PHE A 48 -12.83 -17.13 -1.43
C PHE A 48 -14.31 -16.77 -1.37
N ALA A 49 -15.14 -17.80 -1.23
CA ALA A 49 -16.44 -17.66 -0.65
C ALA A 49 -16.14 -16.91 0.64
N THR A 50 -16.46 -15.62 0.65
CA THR A 50 -16.69 -14.87 1.87
C THR A 50 -17.80 -15.64 2.55
N ARG A 51 -17.45 -16.69 3.29
CA ARG A 51 -18.30 -17.23 4.34
C ARG A 51 -18.62 -15.98 5.14
N GLY A 52 -19.86 -15.50 4.97
CA GLY A 52 -20.44 -14.53 5.86
C GLY A 52 -20.26 -15.16 7.21
N TYR A 53 -19.20 -14.74 7.90
CA TYR A 53 -19.04 -15.04 9.29
C TYR A 53 -20.24 -14.29 9.86
N ASP A 54 -21.31 -15.03 10.16
CA ASP A 54 -22.40 -14.58 11.01
C ASP A 54 -21.79 -14.38 12.41
N ALA A 55 -20.84 -13.44 12.50
CA ALA A 55 -20.33 -12.96 13.74
C ALA A 55 -21.58 -12.46 14.48
N PRO A 56 -21.82 -12.95 15.71
CA PRO A 56 -22.99 -12.54 16.46
C PRO A 56 -23.06 -11.01 16.47
N ALA A 57 -24.24 -10.47 16.16
CA ALA A 57 -24.44 -9.04 16.09
C ALA A 57 -23.99 -8.42 17.42
N LEU A 58 -22.93 -7.59 17.37
CA LEU A 58 -22.35 -7.00 18.57
C LEU A 58 -23.40 -6.18 19.34
N THR A 59 -23.37 -6.26 20.67
CA THR A 59 -24.18 -5.38 21.54
C THR A 59 -23.70 -3.93 21.46
N CYS A 60 -24.49 -2.97 21.94
CA CYS A 60 -24.08 -1.56 21.96
C CYS A 60 -22.79 -1.32 22.76
N GLU A 61 -22.61 -2.04 23.86
CA GLU A 61 -21.42 -1.99 24.70
C GLU A 61 -20.21 -2.54 23.94
N GLN A 62 -20.36 -3.69 23.27
CA GLN A 62 -19.29 -4.29 22.47
C GLN A 62 -18.88 -3.38 21.30
N ARG A 63 -19.84 -2.69 20.68
CA ARG A 63 -19.55 -1.72 19.62
C ARG A 63 -18.84 -0.49 20.15
N LEU A 64 -19.22 0.02 21.32
CA LEU A 64 -18.51 1.13 21.95
C LEU A 64 -17.06 0.72 22.28
N GLU A 65 -16.88 -0.49 22.82
CA GLU A 65 -15.57 -1.03 23.14
C GLU A 65 -14.69 -1.20 21.90
N LEU A 66 -15.25 -1.75 20.81
CA LEU A 66 -14.56 -1.81 19.53
C LEU A 66 -14.16 -0.42 19.02
N ALA A 67 -15.03 0.58 19.19
CA ALA A 67 -14.71 1.96 18.78
C ALA A 67 -13.56 2.55 19.60
N ARG A 68 -13.52 2.29 20.92
CA ARG A 68 -12.42 2.66 21.82
C ARG A 68 -11.11 2.00 21.40
N GLY A 69 -11.10 0.68 21.26
CA GLY A 69 -9.90 -0.05 20.86
C GLY A 69 -9.33 0.41 19.51
N LEU A 70 -10.20 0.75 18.52
CA LEU A 70 -9.74 1.29 17.24
C LEU A 70 -9.18 2.72 17.35
N ASN A 71 -9.73 3.56 18.24
CA ASN A 71 -9.20 4.90 18.50
C ASN A 71 -7.87 4.84 19.28
N GLU A 72 -7.79 4.00 20.30
CA GLU A 72 -6.58 3.76 21.10
C GLU A 72 -5.45 3.22 20.23
N TRP A 73 -5.72 2.21 19.40
CA TRP A 73 -4.78 1.71 18.41
C TRP A 73 -4.21 2.82 17.53
N ALA A 74 -5.06 3.76 17.07
CA ALA A 74 -4.63 4.88 16.24
C ALA A 74 -3.73 5.86 17.02
N GLY A 75 -4.04 6.09 18.30
CA GLY A 75 -3.24 6.91 19.20
C GLY A 75 -1.87 6.29 19.46
N ASP A 76 -1.83 5.02 19.83
CA ASP A 76 -0.60 4.29 20.16
C ASP A 76 0.34 4.20 18.95
N ASN A 77 -0.20 3.95 17.75
CA ASN A 77 0.61 3.91 16.53
C ASN A 77 1.12 5.28 16.12
N PHE A 78 0.38 6.36 16.39
CA PHE A 78 0.90 7.72 16.20
C PHE A 78 2.03 7.99 17.19
N ASP A 79 1.80 7.72 18.47
CA ASP A 79 2.74 8.05 19.54
C ASP A 79 4.06 7.30 19.41
N ARG A 80 3.97 6.00 19.13
CA ARG A 80 5.14 5.14 18.89
C ARG A 80 5.97 5.60 17.70
N ALA A 81 5.33 6.05 16.63
CA ALA A 81 6.03 6.41 15.40
C ALA A 81 6.60 7.84 15.43
N TYR A 82 5.89 8.79 16.06
CA TYR A 82 6.18 10.22 15.89
C TYR A 82 6.31 11.00 17.18
N SER A 83 5.53 10.70 18.22
CA SER A 83 5.52 11.52 19.43
C SER A 83 6.83 11.39 20.21
N THR A 84 7.39 10.18 20.30
CA THR A 84 8.68 9.94 20.99
C THR A 84 9.86 10.60 20.28
N SER A 85 9.86 10.61 18.94
CA SER A 85 10.93 11.19 18.12
C SER A 85 10.75 12.69 17.87
N GLY A 86 9.53 13.22 18.06
CA GLY A 86 9.18 14.58 17.66
C GLY A 86 9.14 14.79 16.14
N ASP A 87 9.05 13.72 15.35
CA ASP A 87 9.12 13.78 13.88
C ASP A 87 7.80 14.27 13.25
N ILE A 88 7.60 15.59 13.27
CA ILE A 88 6.44 16.23 12.64
C ILE A 88 6.42 16.04 11.13
N THR A 89 7.57 16.10 10.48
CA THR A 89 7.65 15.97 9.02
C THR A 89 7.22 14.57 8.60
N GLY A 90 7.73 13.53 9.25
CA GLY A 90 7.30 12.14 9.02
C GLY A 90 5.82 11.94 9.30
N ALA A 91 5.30 12.51 10.39
CA ALA A 91 3.86 12.45 10.69
C ALA A 91 3.00 13.14 9.62
N MET A 92 3.44 14.27 9.06
CA MET A 92 2.75 14.98 7.97
C MET A 92 2.76 14.16 6.67
N VAL A 93 3.91 13.60 6.29
CA VAL A 93 4.04 12.73 5.11
C VAL A 93 3.14 11.52 5.26
N GLN A 94 3.16 10.86 6.42
CA GLN A 94 2.33 9.69 6.63
C GLN A 94 0.83 10.04 6.63
N PHE A 95 0.44 11.18 7.18
CA PHE A 95 -0.94 11.66 7.09
C PHE A 95 -1.36 11.88 5.63
N TYR A 96 -0.48 12.44 4.81
CA TYR A 96 -0.73 12.57 3.37
C TYR A 96 -0.92 11.21 2.70
N LEU A 97 -0.03 10.23 2.94
CA LEU A 97 -0.15 8.88 2.39
C LEU A 97 -1.45 8.18 2.81
N ILE A 98 -1.85 8.30 4.08
CA ILE A 98 -3.14 7.82 4.59
C ILE A 98 -4.29 8.45 3.79
N LYS A 99 -4.28 9.79 3.63
CA LYS A 99 -5.30 10.54 2.90
C LYS A 99 -5.41 10.16 1.43
N GLN A 100 -4.32 9.77 0.80
CA GLN A 100 -4.28 9.32 -0.60
C GLN A 100 -4.62 7.82 -0.77
N ASN A 101 -4.87 7.07 0.32
CA ASN A 101 -4.98 5.61 0.28
C ASN A 101 -3.77 4.94 -0.40
N ALA A 102 -2.56 5.45 -0.13
CA ALA A 102 -1.34 4.92 -0.73
C ALA A 102 -1.10 3.46 -0.30
N PRO A 103 -0.53 2.60 -1.17
CA PRO A 103 -0.26 1.19 -0.88
C PRO A 103 1.01 1.05 -0.01
N SER A 104 0.97 1.63 1.18
CA SER A 104 2.03 1.46 2.20
C SER A 104 1.44 0.72 3.40
N PRO A 105 2.16 -0.20 4.04
CA PRO A 105 1.61 -0.99 5.14
C PRO A 105 1.00 -0.14 6.27
N TYR A 106 1.63 1.00 6.59
CA TYR A 106 1.11 1.93 7.60
C TYR A 106 -0.19 2.61 7.15
N ALA A 107 -0.23 3.14 5.91
CA ALA A 107 -1.42 3.80 5.39
C ALA A 107 -2.59 2.84 5.20
N GLU A 108 -2.32 1.63 4.68
CA GLU A 108 -3.31 0.57 4.52
C GLU A 108 -3.92 0.20 5.87
N SER A 109 -3.11 -0.07 6.87
CA SER A 109 -3.59 -0.40 8.22
C SER A 109 -4.46 0.70 8.83
N PHE A 110 -4.06 1.97 8.69
CA PHE A 110 -4.88 3.10 9.15
C PHE A 110 -6.21 3.21 8.40
N ASN A 111 -6.19 3.04 7.08
CA ASN A 111 -7.38 3.14 6.24
C ASN A 111 -8.35 1.97 6.51
N GLU A 112 -7.84 0.76 6.73
CA GLU A 112 -8.65 -0.39 7.12
C GLU A 112 -9.30 -0.20 8.48
N ASN A 113 -8.53 0.18 9.51
CA ASN A 113 -9.08 0.44 10.84
C ASN A 113 -10.06 1.60 10.84
N HIS A 114 -9.84 2.63 9.99
CA HIS A 114 -10.81 3.69 9.78
C HIS A 114 -12.11 3.19 9.16
N LYS A 115 -12.05 2.32 8.15
CA LYS A 115 -13.22 1.68 7.55
C LYS A 115 -13.97 0.83 8.59
N LYS A 116 -13.27 0.03 9.39
CA LYS A 116 -13.85 -0.77 10.49
C LYS A 116 -14.57 0.11 11.50
N ALA A 117 -13.94 1.19 11.96
CA ALA A 117 -14.53 2.12 12.93
C ALA A 117 -15.77 2.81 12.36
N ARG A 118 -15.71 3.25 11.09
CA ARG A 118 -16.85 3.86 10.40
C ARG A 118 -17.99 2.87 10.25
N TRP A 119 -17.72 1.64 9.83
CA TRP A 119 -18.72 0.59 9.71
C TRP A 119 -19.38 0.29 11.06
N ASN A 120 -18.58 0.14 12.12
CA ASN A 120 -19.07 -0.07 13.47
C ASN A 120 -20.01 1.05 13.93
N LEU A 121 -19.64 2.32 13.71
CA LEU A 121 -20.50 3.46 14.03
C LEU A 121 -21.82 3.44 13.25
N VAL A 122 -21.79 3.09 11.96
CA VAL A 122 -23.03 2.97 11.15
C VAL A 122 -23.92 1.86 11.70
N MET A 123 -23.35 0.70 12.06
CA MET A 123 -24.12 -0.40 12.64
C MET A 123 -24.68 -0.05 14.02
N ALA A 124 -23.91 0.64 14.87
CA ALA A 124 -24.37 1.12 16.17
C ALA A 124 -25.59 2.04 16.03
N LYS A 125 -25.54 3.00 15.10
CA LYS A 125 -26.68 3.88 14.80
C LYS A 125 -27.90 3.10 14.31
N ARG A 126 -27.71 2.11 13.42
CA ARG A 126 -28.80 1.27 12.92
C ARG A 126 -29.45 0.42 14.01
N GLN A 127 -28.68 0.02 15.02
CA GLN A 127 -29.15 -0.75 16.17
C GLN A 127 -29.75 0.12 17.28
N GLY A 128 -29.80 1.44 17.10
CA GLY A 128 -30.34 2.36 18.10
C GLY A 128 -29.42 2.60 19.31
N CYS A 129 -28.12 2.31 19.19
CA CYS A 129 -27.16 2.61 20.25
C CYS A 129 -26.96 4.13 20.40
N ASP A 130 -26.75 4.59 21.64
CA ASP A 130 -26.21 5.94 21.85
C ASP A 130 -24.76 6.00 21.37
N VAL A 131 -24.48 6.96 20.48
CA VAL A 131 -23.17 7.17 19.87
C VAL A 131 -22.53 8.48 20.31
N SER A 132 -23.13 9.20 21.26
CA SER A 132 -22.58 10.45 21.81
C SER A 132 -21.20 10.26 22.46
N SER A 133 -20.97 9.07 23.02
CA SER A 133 -19.73 8.67 23.70
C SER A 133 -18.71 8.00 22.77
N TYR A 134 -19.00 7.84 21.47
CA TYR A 134 -18.07 7.20 20.54
C TYR A 134 -16.85 8.10 20.29
N PRO A 135 -15.63 7.54 20.31
CA PRO A 135 -14.42 8.32 20.09
C PRO A 135 -14.26 8.73 18.62
N LEU A 136 -13.24 9.55 18.35
CA LEU A 136 -12.88 9.91 16.98
C LEU A 136 -12.49 8.68 16.17
N LEU A 137 -12.84 8.69 14.89
CA LEU A 137 -12.35 7.67 13.95
C LEU A 137 -10.81 7.73 13.82
N PRO A 138 -10.13 6.62 13.52
CA PRO A 138 -8.65 6.54 13.49
C PRO A 138 -7.93 7.67 12.74
N ILE A 139 -8.34 8.01 11.51
CA ILE A 139 -7.72 9.11 10.74
C ILE A 139 -7.96 10.48 11.39
N HIS A 140 -9.11 10.69 12.05
CA HIS A 140 -9.40 11.93 12.76
C HIS A 140 -8.58 12.02 14.05
N GLU A 141 -8.35 10.89 14.72
CA GLU A 141 -7.44 10.80 15.86
C GLU A 141 -6.02 11.18 15.47
N PHE A 142 -5.50 10.58 14.39
CA PHE A 142 -4.19 10.91 13.82
C PHE A 142 -4.09 12.42 13.56
N LYS A 143 -5.07 12.99 12.86
CA LYS A 143 -5.10 14.43 12.52
C LYS A 143 -5.10 15.30 13.79
N ARG A 144 -5.85 14.92 14.82
CA ARG A 144 -5.92 15.64 16.10
C ARG A 144 -4.55 15.65 16.79
N ARG A 145 -3.88 14.50 16.86
CA ARG A 145 -2.56 14.38 17.47
C ARG A 145 -1.49 15.14 16.70
N LEU A 146 -1.48 15.03 15.36
CA LEU A 146 -0.60 15.83 14.51
C LEU A 146 -0.75 17.34 14.76
N ARG A 147 -1.99 17.83 14.89
CA ARG A 147 -2.23 19.24 15.23
C ARG A 147 -1.64 19.62 16.57
N ARG A 148 -1.90 18.84 17.62
CA ARG A 148 -1.32 19.08 18.96
C ARG A 148 0.20 19.13 18.93
N MET A 149 0.82 18.23 18.17
CA MET A 149 2.27 18.18 18.01
C MET A 149 2.79 19.45 17.31
N LYS A 150 2.12 19.92 16.25
CA LYS A 150 2.46 21.18 15.57
C LYS A 150 2.33 22.38 16.50
N ASP A 151 1.24 22.46 17.27
CA ASP A 151 1.00 23.56 18.19
C ASP A 151 2.06 23.60 19.31
N ALA A 152 2.52 22.43 19.77
CA ALA A 152 3.56 22.31 20.79
C ALA A 152 4.95 22.79 20.31
N GLN A 153 5.27 22.66 19.01
CA GLN A 153 6.53 23.18 18.44
C GLN A 153 6.50 24.67 18.10
N SER A 154 5.31 25.27 18.03
CA SER A 154 5.15 26.70 17.72
C SER A 154 5.22 27.62 18.95
N ARG A 155 5.38 27.05 20.15
CA ARG A 155 5.51 27.75 21.42
C ARG A 155 6.95 27.79 21.86
#